data_AF-A0A2M4D109-F1
#
_entry.id   AF-A0A2M4D109-F1
#
_cell.length_a   1.000
_cell.length_b   1.000
_cell.length_c   1.000
_cell.angle_alpha   90.00
_cell.angle_beta   90.00
_cell.angle_gamma   90.00
#
_symmetry.space_group_name_H-M   'P 1'
#
loop_
_entity.id
_entity.type
_entity.pdbx_description
1 polymer ?
#
loop_
_entity_poly.entity_id
_entity_poly.type
_entity_poly.pdbx_seq_one_letter_code
_entity_poly.pdbx_strand_id
1 'polypeptide(L)'
;GSRGAFDFAAPAPTPTDPTRDSPPPAAIATLLRLRQTLRIRISSAKMRSFTVVAVLALSFCYVQAAEEATTKEPAAEGGKTFKRLIPADVLRDFPGMCFASTKCATFEPGQSWDLSPFCGRSTCVLSDDAQPRLLELVEDCGPLPLANDKCKLDTEKTNKTAAFPSCCPAFTCEPGAKLEYPDVKTAPEGAAEQPAAKN
;
A
#
# COMPACT_ATOMS: atom_id res chain seq x y z
N GLY A 1 -42.24 -7.25 79.49
CA GLY A 1 -41.99 -5.92 80.06
C GLY A 1 -41.00 -5.19 79.20
N SER A 2 -41.33 -3.93 78.87
CA SER A 2 -40.48 -2.80 78.41
C SER A 2 -39.38 -3.07 77.37
N ARG A 3 -39.59 -2.76 76.07
CA ARG A 3 -39.41 -1.43 75.42
C ARG A 3 -38.01 -0.82 75.66
N GLY A 4 -37.10 -1.00 74.69
CA GLY A 4 -35.87 -0.24 74.52
C GLY A 4 -35.95 0.59 73.23
N ALA A 5 -35.64 1.87 73.33
CA ALA A 5 -36.08 2.94 72.44
C ALA A 5 -35.30 3.04 71.11
N PHE A 6 -36.05 3.41 70.07
CA PHE A 6 -35.59 3.89 68.77
C PHE A 6 -35.05 5.33 68.91
N ASP A 7 -33.82 5.57 68.49
CA ASP A 7 -33.29 6.90 68.23
C ASP A 7 -33.84 7.41 66.88
N PHE A 8 -34.81 8.32 66.94
CA PHE A 8 -35.32 9.07 65.79
C PHE A 8 -34.84 10.52 65.91
N ALA A 9 -33.81 10.87 65.13
CA ALA A 9 -33.32 12.22 65.02
C ALA A 9 -34.38 13.14 64.38
N ALA A 10 -34.66 14.27 65.03
CA ALA A 10 -35.64 15.25 64.61
C ALA A 10 -35.21 16.02 63.34
N PRO A 11 -36.15 16.39 62.44
CA PRO A 11 -35.86 17.25 61.31
C PRO A 11 -35.76 18.73 61.73
N ALA A 12 -34.71 19.41 61.26
CA ALA A 12 -34.49 20.83 61.47
C ALA A 12 -35.46 21.70 60.64
N PRO A 13 -35.84 22.90 61.12
CA PRO A 13 -36.79 23.78 60.46
C PRO A 13 -36.17 24.51 59.25
N THR A 14 -36.99 24.65 58.20
CA THR A 14 -36.73 25.48 57.01
C THR A 14 -36.75 26.97 57.35
N PRO A 15 -35.76 27.77 56.93
CA PRO A 15 -35.88 29.22 56.89
C PRO A 15 -36.48 29.69 55.56
N THR A 16 -37.50 30.53 55.69
CA THR A 16 -38.13 31.33 54.64
C THR A 16 -37.22 32.45 54.12
N ASP A 17 -37.33 32.66 52.80
CA ASP A 17 -36.91 33.77 51.90
C ASP A 17 -36.50 35.11 52.55
N PRO A 18 -35.42 35.75 52.05
CA PRO A 18 -35.68 37.00 51.33
C PRO A 18 -34.74 37.24 50.13
N THR A 19 -35.15 38.15 49.26
CA THR A 19 -34.40 38.85 48.19
C THR A 19 -34.45 38.29 46.77
N ARG A 20 -35.60 38.54 46.12
CA ARG A 20 -35.68 38.77 44.67
C ARG A 20 -34.98 40.09 44.33
N ASP A 21 -33.66 40.06 44.18
CA ASP A 21 -32.92 41.16 43.55
C ASP A 21 -32.75 40.89 42.05
N SER A 22 -33.41 41.70 41.23
CA SER A 22 -33.18 41.71 39.78
C SER A 22 -31.78 42.29 39.51
N PRO A 23 -30.91 41.61 38.74
CA PRO A 23 -29.59 42.15 38.45
C PRO A 23 -29.70 43.43 37.60
N PRO A 24 -28.87 44.45 37.85
CA PRO A 24 -28.91 45.70 37.10
C PRO A 24 -28.61 45.45 35.61
N PRO A 25 -29.18 46.25 34.68
CA PRO A 25 -29.09 46.02 33.23
C PRO A 25 -27.66 45.96 32.69
N ALA A 26 -26.68 46.52 33.41
CA ALA A 26 -25.27 46.46 33.05
C ALA A 26 -24.66 45.04 33.19
N ALA A 27 -25.09 44.24 34.17
CA ALA A 27 -24.57 42.89 34.38
C ALA A 27 -25.05 41.91 33.28
N ILE A 28 -26.32 42.05 32.88
CA ILE A 28 -26.92 41.28 31.78
C ILE A 28 -26.25 41.64 30.44
N ALA A 29 -26.02 42.93 30.18
CA ALA A 29 -25.33 43.39 28.97
C ALA A 29 -23.88 42.89 28.86
N THR A 30 -23.17 42.82 29.99
CA THR A 30 -21.77 42.34 30.03
C THR A 30 -21.70 40.83 29.82
N LEU A 31 -22.60 40.05 30.42
CA LEU A 31 -22.69 38.60 30.18
C LEU A 31 -23.14 38.26 28.75
N LEU A 32 -24.02 39.06 28.14
CA LEU A 32 -24.40 38.91 26.73
C LEU A 32 -23.23 39.23 25.79
N ARG A 33 -22.46 40.29 26.06
CA ARG A 33 -21.25 40.63 25.29
C ARG A 33 -20.16 39.56 25.42
N LEU A 34 -19.96 38.99 26.62
CA LEU A 34 -19.01 37.91 26.84
C LEU A 34 -19.46 36.60 26.15
N ARG A 35 -20.76 36.27 26.19
CA ARG A 35 -21.32 35.13 25.47
C ARG A 35 -21.25 35.30 23.95
N GLN A 36 -21.52 36.48 23.41
CA GLN A 36 -21.40 36.76 21.97
C GLN A 36 -19.95 36.71 21.50
N THR A 37 -19.02 37.32 22.22
CA THR A 37 -17.58 37.28 21.86
C THR A 37 -17.01 35.86 21.96
N LEU A 38 -17.42 35.06 22.94
CA LEU A 38 -17.04 33.65 23.05
C LEU A 38 -17.63 32.81 21.90
N ARG A 39 -18.91 33.00 21.55
CA ARG A 39 -19.52 32.34 20.37
C ARG A 39 -18.82 32.71 19.06
N ILE A 40 -18.44 33.98 18.87
CA ILE A 40 -17.72 34.44 17.67
C ILE A 40 -16.31 33.84 17.61
N ARG A 41 -15.58 33.78 18.74
CA ARG A 41 -14.25 33.15 18.80
C ARG A 41 -14.30 31.64 18.56
N ILE A 42 -15.28 30.93 19.14
CA ILE A 42 -15.50 29.49 18.91
C ILE A 42 -15.89 29.23 17.45
N SER A 43 -16.77 30.06 16.87
CA SER A 43 -17.18 29.96 15.46
C SER A 43 -16.01 30.20 14.50
N SER A 44 -15.14 31.18 14.80
CA SER A 44 -13.99 31.51 13.96
C SER A 44 -12.88 30.45 14.04
N ALA A 45 -12.67 29.85 15.21
CA ALA A 45 -11.73 28.73 15.39
C ALA A 45 -12.25 27.45 14.71
N LYS A 46 -13.56 27.17 14.82
CA LYS A 46 -14.19 26.03 14.15
C LYS A 46 -14.17 26.20 12.63
N MET A 47 -14.50 27.38 12.12
CA MET A 47 -14.48 27.67 10.68
C MET A 47 -13.07 27.56 10.08
N ARG A 48 -12.04 28.10 10.76
CA ARG A 48 -10.62 27.98 10.34
C ARG A 48 -10.10 26.54 10.41
N SER A 49 -10.49 25.78 11.43
CA SER A 49 -10.12 24.37 11.56
C SER A 49 -10.77 23.51 10.46
N PHE A 50 -12.04 23.76 10.11
CA PHE A 50 -12.68 23.10 8.97
C PHE A 50 -12.08 23.51 7.63
N THR A 51 -11.65 24.76 7.44
CA THR A 51 -10.98 25.16 6.19
C THR A 51 -9.62 24.49 6.03
N VAL A 52 -8.81 24.40 7.09
CA VAL A 52 -7.49 23.74 7.04
C VAL A 52 -7.63 22.23 6.77
N VAL A 53 -8.61 21.56 7.41
CA VAL A 53 -8.88 20.13 7.15
C VAL A 53 -9.39 19.90 5.73
N ALA A 54 -10.26 20.77 5.20
CA ALA A 54 -10.75 20.66 3.83
C ALA A 54 -9.64 20.89 2.79
N VAL A 55 -8.73 21.85 3.03
CA VAL A 55 -7.57 22.10 2.14
C VAL A 55 -6.58 20.92 2.18
N LEU A 56 -6.31 20.34 3.36
CA LEU A 56 -5.46 19.15 3.47
C LEU A 56 -6.10 17.93 2.78
N ALA A 57 -7.41 17.72 2.94
CA ALA A 57 -8.13 16.63 2.28
C ALA A 57 -8.13 16.77 0.75
N LEU A 58 -8.38 17.99 0.23
CA LEU A 58 -8.29 18.26 -1.21
C LEU A 58 -6.88 18.04 -1.77
N SER A 59 -5.84 18.42 -1.02
CA SER A 59 -4.45 18.16 -1.43
C SER A 59 -4.10 16.67 -1.47
N PHE A 60 -4.66 15.86 -0.55
CA PHE A 60 -4.46 14.40 -0.54
C PHE A 60 -5.22 13.70 -1.68
N CYS A 61 -6.40 14.20 -2.07
CA CYS A 61 -7.13 13.72 -3.24
C CYS A 61 -6.39 14.03 -4.57
N TYR A 62 -5.73 15.18 -4.67
CA TYR A 62 -4.91 15.51 -5.85
C TYR A 62 -3.70 14.58 -6.01
N VAL A 63 -3.12 14.10 -4.90
CA VAL A 63 -1.97 13.16 -4.95
C VAL A 63 -2.41 11.75 -5.36
N GLN A 64 -3.55 11.25 -4.88
CA GLN A 64 -4.05 9.93 -5.30
C GLN A 64 -4.60 9.91 -6.74
N ALA A 65 -5.17 11.02 -7.24
CA ALA A 65 -5.65 11.10 -8.62
C ALA A 65 -4.52 11.16 -9.68
N ALA A 66 -3.26 11.34 -9.26
CA ALA A 66 -2.10 11.32 -10.16
C ALA A 66 -1.57 9.90 -10.43
N GLU A 67 -1.99 8.87 -9.67
CA GLU A 67 -1.59 7.48 -9.93
C GLU A 67 -2.50 6.75 -10.93
N GLU A 68 -3.77 7.15 -11.07
CA GLU A 68 -4.73 6.47 -11.97
C GLU A 68 -4.75 7.00 -13.41
N ALA A 69 -3.82 7.90 -13.76
CA ALA A 69 -3.56 8.33 -15.12
C ALA A 69 -2.29 7.67 -15.68
N THR A 70 -2.13 6.36 -15.51
CA THR A 70 -1.32 5.57 -16.47
C THR A 70 -2.12 5.44 -17.77
N THR A 71 -2.15 6.58 -18.46
CA THR A 71 -2.43 6.69 -19.88
C THR A 71 -1.57 5.66 -20.60
N LYS A 72 -2.23 4.78 -21.35
CA LYS A 72 -1.66 4.12 -22.51
C LYS A 72 -1.10 5.21 -23.44
N GLU A 73 0.17 5.55 -23.29
CA GLU A 73 0.96 6.20 -24.33
C GLU A 73 1.95 5.17 -24.91
N PRO A 74 2.30 5.31 -26.20
CA PRO A 74 2.98 4.28 -26.93
C PRO A 74 4.37 4.09 -26.34
N ALA A 75 4.66 2.86 -25.94
CA ALA A 75 5.99 2.45 -25.53
C ALA A 75 7.00 2.89 -26.60
N ALA A 76 7.79 3.92 -26.28
CA ALA A 76 9.12 4.05 -26.82
C ALA A 76 9.82 2.71 -26.61
N GLU A 77 10.45 2.18 -27.66
CA GLU A 77 11.13 0.89 -27.74
C GLU A 77 12.32 0.80 -26.76
N GLY A 78 12.03 0.78 -25.46
CA GLY A 78 12.92 0.43 -24.36
C GLY A 78 12.41 -0.85 -23.72
N GLY A 79 13.31 -1.81 -23.46
CA GLY A 79 13.01 -3.20 -23.14
C GLY A 79 11.83 -3.42 -22.21
N LYS A 80 10.81 -4.14 -22.71
CA LYS A 80 9.61 -4.51 -21.97
C LYS A 80 10.01 -5.43 -20.80
N THR A 81 9.62 -5.08 -19.58
CA THR A 81 9.76 -5.96 -18.43
C THR A 81 8.52 -6.84 -18.30
N PHE A 82 8.73 -8.11 -17.99
CA PHE A 82 7.69 -9.11 -17.82
C PHE A 82 7.68 -9.56 -16.38
N LYS A 83 6.48 -9.68 -15.81
CA LYS A 83 6.28 -10.15 -14.45
C LYS A 83 5.58 -11.49 -14.49
N ARG A 84 6.07 -12.45 -13.70
CA ARG A 84 5.43 -13.76 -13.51
C ARG A 84 5.58 -14.21 -12.06
N LEU A 85 4.53 -14.83 -11.54
CA LEU A 85 4.58 -15.49 -10.24
C LEU A 85 4.90 -16.96 -10.46
N ILE A 86 5.98 -17.43 -9.85
CA ILE A 86 6.33 -18.85 -9.80
C ILE A 86 6.18 -19.34 -8.35
N PRO A 87 5.87 -20.63 -8.12
CA PRO A 87 6.00 -21.21 -6.79
C PRO A 87 7.43 -21.03 -6.28
N ALA A 88 7.60 -20.52 -5.06
CA ALA A 88 8.94 -20.37 -4.51
C ALA A 88 9.52 -21.75 -4.17
N ASP A 89 10.81 -21.92 -4.43
CA ASP A 89 11.56 -23.04 -3.85
C ASP A 89 11.69 -22.81 -2.35
N VAL A 90 11.34 -23.81 -1.55
CA VAL A 90 11.41 -23.74 -0.08
C VAL A 90 12.28 -24.87 0.41
N LEU A 91 13.29 -24.53 1.22
CA LEU A 91 14.13 -25.53 1.85
C LEU A 91 13.44 -26.12 3.08
N ARG A 92 13.69 -27.40 3.35
CA ARG A 92 13.11 -28.12 4.50
C ARG A 92 13.46 -27.46 5.83
N ASP A 93 14.68 -26.94 5.94
CA ASP A 93 15.18 -26.26 7.16
C ASP A 93 14.60 -24.85 7.33
N PHE A 94 14.04 -24.27 6.27
CA PHE A 94 13.58 -22.88 6.23
C PHE A 94 12.20 -22.77 5.55
N PRO A 95 11.14 -23.35 6.14
CA PRO A 95 9.82 -23.45 5.51
C PRO A 95 9.10 -22.12 5.26
N GLY A 96 9.55 -21.03 5.90
CA GLY A 96 8.96 -19.70 5.80
C GLY A 96 9.73 -18.72 4.91
N MET A 97 10.75 -19.18 4.18
CA MET A 97 11.61 -18.33 3.34
C MET A 97 11.68 -18.87 1.92
N CYS A 98 11.76 -17.97 0.93
CA CYS A 98 12.04 -18.33 -0.45
C CYS A 98 13.53 -18.63 -0.62
N PHE A 99 13.88 -19.66 -1.36
CA PHE A 99 15.25 -20.01 -1.70
C PHE A 99 15.60 -19.51 -3.11
N ALA A 100 16.60 -18.63 -3.19
CA ALA A 100 17.12 -18.12 -4.45
C ALA A 100 18.27 -18.99 -4.95
N SER A 101 18.02 -19.80 -5.98
CA SER A 101 19.04 -20.68 -6.57
C SER A 101 20.25 -19.91 -7.15
N THR A 102 20.02 -18.74 -7.73
CA THR A 102 21.09 -17.87 -8.31
C THR A 102 22.02 -17.29 -7.25
N LYS A 103 21.56 -17.16 -6.00
CA LYS A 103 22.33 -16.61 -4.88
C LYS A 103 22.74 -17.66 -3.85
N CYS A 104 22.21 -18.88 -3.96
CA CYS A 104 22.35 -19.94 -2.96
C CYS A 104 22.00 -19.44 -1.54
N ALA A 105 20.94 -18.64 -1.41
CA ALA A 105 20.55 -17.97 -0.17
C ALA A 105 19.03 -17.97 0.02
N THR A 106 18.58 -17.86 1.27
CA THR A 106 17.16 -17.72 1.62
C THR A 106 16.80 -16.25 1.85
N PHE A 107 15.58 -15.89 1.45
CA PHE A 107 15.02 -14.54 1.54
C PHE A 107 13.65 -14.58 2.21
N GLU A 108 13.41 -13.63 3.11
CA GLU A 108 12.13 -13.49 3.79
C GLU A 108 11.07 -12.88 2.84
N PRO A 109 9.77 -13.10 3.10
CA PRO A 109 8.70 -12.44 2.36
C PRO A 109 8.89 -10.92 2.35
N GLY A 110 8.81 -10.32 1.16
CA GLY A 110 9.06 -8.90 0.89
C GLY A 110 10.50 -8.58 0.45
N GLN A 111 11.45 -9.49 0.66
CA GLN A 111 12.83 -9.26 0.19
C GLN A 111 12.97 -9.56 -1.31
N SER A 112 13.85 -8.79 -1.96
CA SER A 112 14.15 -8.91 -3.38
C SER A 112 15.64 -9.16 -3.62
N TRP A 113 15.96 -9.88 -4.68
CA TRP A 113 17.32 -10.15 -5.12
C TRP A 113 17.47 -10.04 -6.64
N ASP A 114 18.69 -9.81 -7.11
CA ASP A 114 19.01 -9.85 -8.53
C ASP A 114 19.21 -11.29 -9.01
N LEU A 115 18.83 -11.55 -10.27
CA LEU A 115 18.96 -12.87 -10.88
C LEU A 115 20.29 -13.08 -11.63
N SER A 116 21.30 -12.23 -11.39
CA SER A 116 22.60 -12.32 -12.08
C SER A 116 23.15 -13.75 -12.01
N PRO A 117 23.55 -14.35 -13.14
CA PRO A 117 23.88 -13.74 -14.43
C PRO A 117 22.71 -13.48 -15.40
N PHE A 118 21.47 -13.79 -15.01
CA PHE A 118 20.29 -13.44 -15.80
C PHE A 118 19.86 -12.00 -15.54
N CYS A 119 19.36 -11.33 -16.58
CA CYS A 119 18.83 -9.97 -16.43
C CYS A 119 17.40 -10.03 -15.88
N GLY A 120 17.28 -9.94 -14.56
CA GLY A 120 16.01 -9.94 -13.87
C GLY A 120 16.16 -9.66 -12.38
N ARG A 121 15.02 -9.50 -11.72
CA ARG A 121 14.87 -9.38 -10.28
C ARG A 121 13.80 -10.35 -9.82
N SER A 122 14.02 -10.95 -8.67
CA SER A 122 13.00 -11.75 -7.99
C SER A 122 12.66 -11.16 -6.64
N THR A 123 11.43 -11.38 -6.21
CA THR A 123 10.93 -10.96 -4.89
C THR A 123 10.18 -12.12 -4.26
N CYS A 124 10.48 -12.41 -2.99
CA CYS A 124 9.71 -13.38 -2.21
C CYS A 124 8.38 -12.75 -1.81
N VAL A 125 7.26 -13.37 -2.15
CA VAL A 125 5.92 -12.89 -1.80
C VAL A 125 5.10 -14.03 -1.19
N LEU A 126 4.18 -13.69 -0.30
CA LEU A 126 3.21 -14.65 0.23
C LEU A 126 1.94 -14.54 -0.60
N SER A 127 1.32 -15.66 -0.95
CA SER A 127 0.03 -15.62 -1.65
C SER A 127 -1.10 -15.19 -0.72
N ASP A 128 -2.10 -14.52 -1.28
CA ASP A 128 -3.31 -14.07 -0.57
C ASP A 128 -4.39 -15.18 -0.51
N ASP A 129 -4.02 -16.43 -0.79
CA ASP A 129 -4.94 -17.56 -0.81
C ASP A 129 -5.36 -18.00 0.61
N ALA A 130 -6.45 -18.76 0.73
CA ALA A 130 -6.90 -19.33 2.00
C ALA A 130 -5.84 -20.21 2.70
N GLN A 131 -4.88 -20.74 1.93
CA GLN A 131 -3.68 -21.40 2.43
C GLN A 131 -2.47 -20.64 1.90
N PRO A 132 -1.78 -19.84 2.73
CA PRO A 132 -0.70 -18.98 2.27
C PRO A 132 0.48 -19.84 1.80
N ARG A 133 0.90 -19.65 0.56
CA ARG A 133 2.06 -20.29 -0.06
C ARG A 133 3.08 -19.24 -0.46
N LEU A 134 4.36 -19.59 -0.37
CA LEU A 134 5.44 -18.73 -0.82
C LEU A 134 5.50 -18.76 -2.35
N LEU A 135 5.54 -17.58 -2.94
CA LEU A 135 5.69 -17.35 -4.36
C LEU A 135 6.94 -16.50 -4.58
N GLU A 136 7.57 -16.69 -5.71
CA GLU A 136 8.62 -15.81 -6.20
C GLU A 136 8.05 -14.98 -7.36
N LEU A 137 7.98 -13.68 -7.17
CA LEU A 137 7.63 -12.73 -8.22
C LEU A 137 8.90 -12.45 -9.03
N VAL A 138 8.97 -13.02 -10.23
CA VAL A 138 10.09 -12.83 -11.16
C VAL A 138 9.75 -11.71 -12.13
N GLU A 139 10.58 -10.68 -12.15
CA GLU A 139 10.59 -9.59 -13.13
C GLU A 139 11.81 -9.75 -14.04
N ASP A 140 11.60 -10.08 -15.32
CA ASP A 140 12.67 -10.28 -16.30
C ASP A 140 12.37 -9.54 -17.62
N CYS A 141 13.26 -9.69 -18.61
CA CYS A 141 13.10 -9.05 -19.91
C CYS A 141 12.13 -9.79 -20.86
N GLY A 142 11.49 -10.86 -20.39
CA GLY A 142 10.55 -11.67 -21.16
C GLY A 142 11.17 -12.61 -22.20
N PRO A 143 10.32 -13.26 -23.01
CA PRO A 143 10.78 -14.11 -24.10
C PRO A 143 11.58 -13.27 -25.10
N LEU A 144 12.73 -13.79 -25.53
CA LEU A 144 13.50 -13.17 -26.60
C LEU A 144 12.75 -13.32 -27.92
N PRO A 145 12.76 -12.29 -28.78
CA PRO A 145 12.15 -12.40 -30.09
C PRO A 145 12.89 -13.44 -30.95
N LEU A 146 12.17 -14.02 -31.91
CA LEU A 146 12.72 -14.93 -32.88
C LEU A 146 13.76 -14.19 -33.74
N ALA A 147 14.93 -14.81 -33.94
CA ALA A 147 16.00 -14.21 -34.72
C ALA A 147 15.51 -13.89 -36.14
N ASN A 148 15.59 -12.61 -36.53
CA ASN A 148 15.21 -12.12 -37.84
C ASN A 148 16.30 -11.19 -38.37
N ASP A 149 16.68 -11.33 -39.63
CA ASP A 149 17.70 -10.51 -40.28
C ASP A 149 17.35 -9.01 -40.33
N LYS A 150 16.06 -8.67 -40.19
CA LYS A 150 15.53 -7.30 -40.23
C LYS A 150 15.54 -6.57 -38.88
N CYS A 151 15.82 -7.26 -37.79
CA CYS A 151 15.84 -6.69 -36.45
C CYS A 151 17.11 -7.15 -35.71
N LYS A 152 18.04 -6.23 -35.50
CA LYS A 152 19.33 -6.52 -34.86
C LYS A 152 19.31 -6.06 -33.41
N LEU A 153 19.96 -6.83 -32.55
CA LEU A 153 20.22 -6.41 -31.18
C LEU A 153 21.14 -5.19 -31.20
N ASP A 154 20.72 -4.11 -30.59
CA ASP A 154 21.53 -2.91 -30.42
C ASP A 154 22.55 -3.14 -29.32
N THR A 155 23.77 -3.52 -29.68
CA THR A 155 24.86 -3.72 -28.72
C THR A 155 25.29 -2.42 -28.04
N GLU A 156 25.03 -1.27 -28.66
CA GLU A 156 25.29 0.05 -28.06
C GLU A 156 24.28 0.41 -26.97
N LYS A 157 23.02 -0.03 -27.13
CA LYS A 157 21.93 0.24 -26.17
C LYS A 157 21.75 -0.89 -25.15
N THR A 158 22.24 -2.09 -25.46
CA THR A 158 22.12 -3.28 -24.60
C THR A 158 23.38 -3.45 -23.76
N ASN A 159 23.28 -3.14 -22.46
CA ASN A 159 24.36 -3.37 -21.52
C ASN A 159 24.07 -4.57 -20.61
N LYS A 160 24.52 -5.77 -21.00
CA LYS A 160 24.26 -7.02 -20.27
C LYS A 160 24.82 -7.06 -18.84
N THR A 161 25.79 -6.21 -18.49
CA THR A 161 26.38 -6.16 -17.15
C THR A 161 25.73 -5.09 -16.26
N ALA A 162 24.81 -4.30 -16.80
CA ALA A 162 24.08 -3.32 -16.01
C ALA A 162 23.06 -3.99 -15.07
N ALA A 163 22.60 -3.24 -14.06
CA ALA A 163 21.56 -3.74 -13.15
C ALA A 163 20.20 -3.79 -13.87
N PHE A 164 19.37 -4.78 -13.57
CA PHE A 164 17.97 -4.80 -14.03
C PHE A 164 17.25 -3.52 -13.55
N PRO A 165 16.49 -2.83 -14.43
CA PRO A 165 16.02 -3.25 -15.77
C PRO A 165 16.92 -2.88 -16.95
N SER A 166 18.03 -2.18 -16.72
CA SER A 166 18.88 -1.63 -17.79
C SER A 166 19.70 -2.69 -18.56
N CYS A 167 19.76 -3.93 -18.08
CA CYS A 167 20.39 -5.03 -18.81
C CYS A 167 19.50 -5.69 -19.87
N CYS A 168 18.25 -5.25 -20.03
CA CYS A 168 17.35 -5.85 -21.00
C CYS A 168 17.77 -5.56 -22.45
N PRO A 169 17.65 -6.54 -23.36
CA PRO A 169 18.03 -6.38 -24.75
C PRO A 169 17.12 -5.38 -25.47
N ALA A 170 17.75 -4.41 -26.13
CA ALA A 170 17.10 -3.48 -27.05
C ALA A 170 17.38 -3.93 -28.49
N PHE A 171 16.34 -3.97 -29.32
CA PHE A 171 16.44 -4.36 -30.72
C PHE A 171 16.07 -3.17 -31.60
N THR A 172 16.89 -2.87 -32.61
CA THR A 172 16.52 -1.92 -33.68
C THR A 172 16.13 -2.72 -34.92
N CYS A 173 14.93 -2.44 -35.40
CA CYS A 173 14.36 -3.02 -36.61
C CYS A 173 14.36 -2.01 -37.76
N GLU A 174 14.51 -2.51 -38.99
CA GLU A 174 14.20 -1.74 -40.21
C GLU A 174 12.74 -1.26 -40.18
N PRO A 175 12.42 -0.07 -40.72
CA PRO A 175 11.07 0.49 -40.68
C PRO A 175 10.06 -0.44 -41.34
N GLY A 176 9.09 -0.91 -40.55
CA GLY A 176 8.04 -1.86 -40.98
C GLY A 176 8.30 -3.33 -40.65
N ALA A 177 9.46 -3.67 -40.08
CA ALA A 177 9.71 -5.00 -39.54
C ALA A 177 9.20 -5.10 -38.09
N LYS A 178 8.44 -6.17 -37.80
CA LYS A 178 7.91 -6.46 -36.46
C LYS A 178 8.65 -7.66 -35.88
N LEU A 179 9.07 -7.54 -34.63
CA LEU A 179 9.63 -8.66 -33.87
C LEU A 179 8.52 -9.70 -33.63
N GLU A 180 8.73 -10.90 -34.15
CA GLU A 180 7.90 -12.07 -33.83
C GLU A 180 8.48 -12.73 -32.59
N TYR A 181 7.64 -12.98 -31.59
CA TYR A 181 8.03 -13.70 -30.39
C TYR A 181 7.55 -15.15 -30.52
N PRO A 182 8.32 -16.15 -30.06
CA PRO A 182 7.85 -17.53 -30.01
C PRO A 182 6.50 -17.63 -29.30
N ASP A 183 5.58 -18.43 -29.84
CA ASP A 183 4.33 -18.76 -29.17
C ASP A 183 4.64 -19.64 -27.95
N VAL A 184 4.78 -18.99 -26.79
CA VAL A 184 4.93 -19.69 -25.52
C VAL A 184 3.55 -20.24 -25.20
N LYS A 185 3.34 -21.54 -25.44
CA LYS A 185 2.20 -22.25 -24.84
C LYS A 185 2.31 -22.09 -23.33
N THR A 186 1.56 -21.15 -22.76
CA THR A 186 1.41 -20.99 -21.32
C THR A 186 1.05 -22.36 -20.76
N ALA A 187 1.99 -22.99 -20.04
CA ALA A 187 1.66 -24.19 -19.29
C ALA A 187 0.50 -23.81 -18.36
N PRO A 188 -0.59 -24.61 -18.30
CA PRO A 188 -1.73 -24.26 -17.47
C PRO A 188 -1.23 -24.08 -16.03
N GLU A 189 -1.62 -22.95 -15.42
CA GLU A 189 -1.57 -22.74 -13.97
C GLU A 189 -2.29 -23.92 -13.30
N GLY A 190 -1.56 -24.97 -12.94
CA GLY A 190 -2.20 -26.19 -12.47
C GLY A 190 -1.34 -27.44 -12.32
N ALA A 191 -0.03 -27.42 -12.58
CA ALA A 191 0.84 -28.57 -12.25
C ALA A 191 1.36 -28.48 -10.80
N ALA A 192 0.43 -28.37 -9.85
CA ALA A 192 0.67 -28.73 -8.46
C ALA A 192 0.05 -30.11 -8.22
N GLU A 193 0.76 -31.17 -8.63
CA GLU A 193 0.58 -32.49 -8.03
C GLU A 193 1.90 -33.25 -8.13
N GLN A 194 2.71 -33.17 -7.08
CA GLN A 194 3.78 -34.13 -6.85
C GLN A 194 3.13 -35.45 -6.40
N PRO A 195 3.39 -36.60 -7.04
CA PRO A 195 3.09 -37.87 -6.40
C PRO A 195 4.13 -38.10 -5.30
N ALA A 196 3.66 -38.17 -4.06
CA ALA A 196 4.44 -38.62 -2.93
C ALA A 196 4.93 -40.06 -3.18
N ALA A 197 6.21 -40.21 -3.52
CA ALA A 197 6.86 -41.52 -3.51
C ALA A 197 7.22 -41.86 -2.06
N LYS A 198 6.43 -42.78 -1.47
CA LYS A 198 6.85 -43.58 -0.31
C LYS A 198 8.05 -44.41 -0.72
N ASN A 199 9.13 -44.37 0.07
CA ASN A 199 10.03 -45.50 0.33
C ASN A 199 10.62 -45.32 1.72
#